data_AF-A0A0N8PR39-F1
#
_entry.id   AF-A0A0N8PR39-F1
#
_cell.length_a   1.000
_cell.length_b   1.000
_cell.length_c   1.000
_cell.angle_alpha   90.00
_cell.angle_beta   90.00
_cell.angle_gamma   90.00
#
_symmetry.space_group_name_H-M   'P 1'
#
loop_
_entity.id
_entity.type
_entity.pdbx_description
1 polymer ?
#
loop_
_entity_poly.entity_id
_entity_poly.type
_entity_poly.pdbx_seq_one_letter_code
_entity_poly.pdbx_strand_id
1 'polypeptide(L)'
;PALVQTLCWRLSALAAFHGGGPWEVDHRALMEQARNVTLEQARTEWFDWERTSTRGGKPRTMTLGGLVGSAVLRNVPPELRALLLTGTLAHAGKAAVFGHGKIELAELR
;
A
#
# COMPACT_ATOMS: atom_id res chain seq x y z
N PRO A 1 -2.90 2.12 -10.71
CA PRO A 1 -1.56 1.46 -10.80
C PRO A 1 -0.62 1.65 -9.59
N ALA A 2 -0.40 2.87 -9.09
CA ALA A 2 0.62 3.12 -8.05
C ALA A 2 0.43 2.30 -6.76
N LEU A 3 -0.80 2.18 -6.29
CA LEU A 3 -1.13 1.35 -5.11
C LEU A 3 -0.82 -0.14 -5.31
N VAL A 4 -1.13 -0.66 -6.50
CA VAL A 4 -0.84 -2.05 -6.87
C VAL A 4 0.67 -2.30 -6.87
N GLN A 5 1.45 -1.38 -7.43
CA GLN A 5 2.91 -1.49 -7.44
C GLN A 5 3.50 -1.54 -6.03
N THR A 6 3.06 -0.67 -5.11
CA THR A 6 3.59 -0.65 -3.74
C THR A 6 3.21 -1.90 -2.96
N LEU A 7 2.01 -2.45 -3.18
CA LEU A 7 1.59 -3.73 -2.62
C LEU A 7 2.44 -4.88 -3.18
N CYS A 8 2.70 -4.88 -4.48
CA CYS A 8 3.55 -5.91 -5.07
C CYS A 8 4.96 -5.89 -4.48
N TRP A 9 5.61 -4.73 -4.40
CA TRP A 9 6.93 -4.62 -3.76
C TRP A 9 6.92 -5.09 -2.31
N ARG A 10 5.86 -4.75 -1.57
CA ARG A 10 5.68 -5.18 -0.17
C ARG A 10 5.61 -6.70 -0.07
N LEU A 11 4.76 -7.34 -0.87
CA LEU A 11 4.58 -8.79 -0.85
C LEU A 11 5.82 -9.53 -1.34
N SER A 12 6.47 -9.06 -2.40
CA SER A 12 7.73 -9.66 -2.88
C SER A 12 8.81 -9.64 -1.80
N ALA A 13 8.95 -8.53 -1.07
CA ALA A 13 9.90 -8.44 0.04
C ALA A 13 9.52 -9.36 1.21
N LEU A 14 8.25 -9.36 1.62
CA LEU A 14 7.79 -10.23 2.72
C LEU A 14 7.98 -11.71 2.37
N ALA A 15 7.65 -12.11 1.14
CA ALA A 15 7.83 -13.49 0.68
C ALA A 15 9.32 -13.87 0.66
N ALA A 16 10.19 -13.02 0.12
CA ALA A 16 11.62 -13.30 0.03
C ALA A 16 12.31 -13.41 1.41
N PHE A 17 11.92 -12.60 2.39
CA PHE A 17 12.59 -12.56 3.70
C PHE A 17 11.91 -13.41 4.78
N HIS A 18 10.60 -13.67 4.65
CA HIS A 18 9.80 -14.30 5.70
C HIS A 18 8.86 -15.40 5.19
N GLY A 19 8.78 -15.62 3.88
CA GLY A 19 8.03 -16.70 3.27
C GLY A 19 8.90 -17.92 2.93
N GLY A 20 8.34 -18.84 2.15
CA GLY A 20 9.05 -20.02 1.65
C GLY A 20 9.90 -19.78 0.40
N GLY A 21 10.06 -18.54 -0.05
CA GLY A 21 10.74 -18.19 -1.30
C GLY A 21 10.14 -16.96 -1.99
N PRO A 22 10.60 -16.62 -3.20
CA PRO A 22 10.07 -15.49 -3.96
C PRO A 22 8.59 -15.67 -4.26
N TRP A 23 7.82 -14.58 -4.18
CA TRP A 23 6.43 -14.58 -4.65
C TRP A 23 6.40 -14.44 -6.17
N GLU A 24 6.19 -15.57 -6.85
CA GLU A 24 6.09 -15.62 -8.31
C GLU A 24 4.71 -15.15 -8.76
N VAL A 25 4.68 -13.95 -9.34
CA VAL A 25 3.46 -13.36 -9.91
C VAL A 25 3.81 -12.60 -11.17
N ASP A 26 2.88 -12.57 -12.13
CA ASP A 26 3.02 -11.70 -13.29
C ASP A 26 2.73 -10.24 -12.89
N HIS A 27 3.79 -9.56 -12.44
CA HIS A 27 3.72 -8.16 -12.05
C HIS A 27 3.25 -7.28 -13.22
N ARG A 28 3.59 -7.62 -14.46
CA ARG A 28 3.20 -6.82 -15.62
C ARG A 28 1.70 -6.92 -15.83
N ALA A 29 1.14 -8.12 -15.81
CA ALA A 29 -0.29 -8.34 -15.95
C ALA A 29 -1.08 -7.60 -14.85
N LEU A 30 -0.64 -7.67 -13.58
CA LEU A 30 -1.30 -6.93 -12.49
C LEU A 30 -1.25 -5.42 -12.71
N MET A 31 -0.15 -4.88 -13.22
CA MET A 31 -0.03 -3.46 -13.51
C MET A 31 -0.90 -3.02 -14.68
N GLU A 32 -1.07 -3.86 -15.70
CA GLU A 32 -1.97 -3.63 -16.83
C GLU A 32 -3.44 -3.66 -16.36
N GLN A 33 -3.84 -4.67 -15.58
CA GLN A 33 -5.14 -4.71 -14.91
C GLN A 33 -5.40 -3.43 -14.09
N ALA A 34 -4.39 -2.97 -13.34
CA ALA A 34 -4.51 -1.81 -12.46
C ALA A 34 -4.64 -0.48 -13.19
N ARG A 35 -4.35 -0.44 -14.51
CA ARG A 35 -4.61 0.72 -15.38
C ARG A 35 -6.04 0.73 -15.90
N ASN A 36 -6.68 -0.44 -15.99
CA ASN A 36 -8.05 -0.58 -16.49
C ASN A 36 -9.12 -0.40 -15.40
N VAL A 37 -8.72 -0.35 -14.12
CA VAL A 37 -9.61 -0.01 -13.00
C VAL A 37 -10.07 1.44 -13.09
N THR A 38 -11.38 1.66 -12.94
CA THR A 38 -11.96 3.00 -12.93
C THR A 38 -11.94 3.57 -11.51
N LEU A 39 -11.43 4.80 -11.36
CA LEU A 39 -11.54 5.59 -10.14
C LEU A 39 -12.82 6.44 -10.21
N GLU A 40 -13.85 6.04 -9.48
CA GLU A 40 -15.17 6.69 -9.53
C GLU A 40 -15.22 7.92 -8.62
N GLN A 41 -14.59 7.84 -7.45
CA GLN A 41 -14.47 8.97 -6.52
C GLN A 41 -13.15 8.88 -5.76
N ALA A 42 -12.55 10.03 -5.46
CA ALA A 42 -11.44 10.13 -4.53
C ALA A 42 -11.64 11.34 -3.62
N ARG A 43 -11.49 11.13 -2.31
CA ARG A 43 -11.44 12.17 -1.28
C ARG A 43 -10.16 11.94 -0.52
N THR A 44 -9.08 12.52 -1.02
CA THR A 44 -7.75 12.28 -0.49
C THR A 44 -7.02 13.60 -0.28
N GLU A 45 -6.21 13.64 0.76
CA GLU A 45 -5.31 14.76 1.04
C GLU A 45 -3.92 14.25 1.40
N TRP A 46 -2.93 15.12 1.24
CA TRP A 46 -1.61 14.85 1.76
C TRP A 46 -1.56 15.25 3.23
N PHE A 47 -1.16 14.32 4.10
CA PHE A 47 -1.00 14.58 5.52
C PHE A 47 0.45 14.32 5.93
N ASP A 48 1.07 15.35 6.50
CA ASP A 48 2.39 15.29 7.11
C ASP A 48 2.27 15.25 8.63
N TRP A 49 3.14 14.46 9.25
CA TRP A 49 3.33 14.46 10.70
C TRP A 49 4.79 14.26 11.05
N GLU A 50 5.11 14.59 12.29
CA GLU A 50 6.48 14.52 12.79
C GLU A 50 6.60 13.54 13.94
N ARG A 51 7.77 12.92 14.02
CA ARG A 51 8.16 12.12 15.17
C ARG A 51 9.61 12.38 15.55
N THR A 52 9.88 12.35 16.84
CA THR A 52 11.25 12.31 17.35
C THR A 52 11.83 10.88 17.31
N SER A 53 13.00 10.73 16.72
CA SER A 53 13.81 9.51 16.74
C SER A 53 15.03 9.70 17.63
N THR A 54 15.24 8.78 18.56
CA THR A 54 16.41 8.73 19.45
C THR A 54 17.51 7.81 18.92
N ARG A 55 17.30 7.18 17.75
CA ARG A 55 18.27 6.26 17.14
C ARG A 55 19.53 7.03 16.73
N GLY A 56 20.67 6.65 17.31
CA GLY A 56 21.98 7.27 17.08
C GLY A 56 22.46 8.19 18.21
N GLY A 57 21.81 8.16 19.38
CA GLY A 57 22.27 8.84 20.59
C GLY A 57 21.89 10.32 20.70
N LYS A 58 21.34 10.94 19.65
CA LYS A 58 20.78 12.31 19.68
C LYS A 58 19.35 12.32 19.12
N PRO A 59 18.39 13.02 19.78
CA PRO A 59 17.06 13.21 19.23
C PRO A 59 17.09 13.95 17.89
N ARG A 60 16.36 13.43 16.91
CA ARG A 60 16.14 14.08 15.61
C ARG A 60 14.67 14.03 15.23
N THR A 61 14.16 15.13 14.69
CA THR A 61 12.82 15.16 14.11
C THR A 61 12.83 14.48 12.75
N MET A 62 11.88 13.60 12.54
CA MET A 62 11.61 12.95 11.26
C MET A 62 10.23 13.41 10.79
N THR A 63 10.17 14.03 9.63
CA THR A 63 8.91 14.32 8.94
C THR A 63 8.52 13.11 8.11
N LEU A 64 7.31 12.61 8.34
CA LEU A 64 6.72 11.50 7.61
C LEU A 64 5.41 11.99 6.99
N GLY A 65 5.20 11.64 5.72
CA GLY A 65 4.05 12.10 4.96
C GLY A 65 3.44 11.00 4.13
N GLY A 66 2.18 11.16 3.78
CA GLY A 66 1.50 10.27 2.86
C GLY A 66 0.11 10.74 2.49
N LEU A 67 -0.48 10.01 1.54
CA LEU A 67 -1.86 10.21 1.14
C LEU A 67 -2.78 9.56 2.18
N VAL A 68 -3.76 10.32 2.68
CA VAL A 68 -4.84 9.83 3.54
C VAL A 68 -6.19 10.11 2.88
N GLY A 69 -7.22 9.36 3.29
CA GLY A 69 -8.58 9.52 2.78
C GLY A 69 -9.13 8.25 2.15
N SER A 70 -10.06 8.40 1.21
CA SER A 70 -10.78 7.28 0.60
C SER A 70 -10.90 7.40 -0.91
N ALA A 71 -11.07 6.25 -1.56
CA ALA A 71 -11.29 6.15 -3.00
C ALA A 71 -12.29 5.04 -3.30
N VAL A 72 -13.16 5.27 -4.29
CA VAL A 72 -14.10 4.29 -4.81
C VAL A 72 -13.57 3.78 -6.14
N LEU A 73 -13.32 2.47 -6.20
CA LEU A 73 -12.80 1.79 -7.36
C LEU A 73 -13.89 0.91 -7.98
N ARG A 74 -14.04 0.99 -9.30
CA ARG A 74 -15.00 0.20 -10.07
C ARG A 74 -14.29 -0.71 -11.06
N ASN A 75 -14.93 -1.84 -11.38
CA ASN A 75 -14.40 -2.86 -12.29
C ASN A 75 -13.03 -3.39 -11.81
N VAL A 76 -12.89 -3.64 -10.50
CA VAL A 76 -11.65 -4.17 -9.91
C VAL A 76 -11.60 -5.69 -10.12
N PRO A 77 -10.63 -6.22 -10.89
CA PRO A 77 -10.50 -7.66 -11.11
C PRO A 77 -10.24 -8.43 -9.81
N PRO A 78 -10.61 -9.72 -9.73
CA PRO A 78 -10.43 -10.54 -8.54
C PRO A 78 -9.00 -10.54 -8.00
N GLU A 79 -7.99 -10.56 -8.88
CA GLU A 79 -6.57 -10.57 -8.51
C GLU A 79 -6.18 -9.26 -7.81
N LEU A 80 -6.69 -8.12 -8.29
CA LEU A 80 -6.46 -6.84 -7.65
C LEU A 80 -7.24 -6.71 -6.34
N ARG A 81 -8.45 -7.29 -6.24
CA ARG A 81 -9.18 -7.36 -4.96
C ARG A 81 -8.39 -8.16 -3.93
N ALA A 82 -7.86 -9.32 -4.31
CA ALA A 82 -7.01 -10.14 -3.45
C ALA A 82 -5.74 -9.38 -3.02
N LEU A 83 -5.09 -8.68 -3.95
CA LEU A 83 -3.92 -7.87 -3.64
C LEU A 83 -4.25 -6.71 -2.68
N LEU A 84 -5.36 -5.99 -2.90
CA LEU A 84 -5.81 -4.94 -1.99
C LEU A 84 -6.12 -5.49 -0.59
N LEU A 85 -6.72 -6.68 -0.50
CA LEU A 85 -6.95 -7.35 0.79
C LEU A 85 -5.64 -7.65 1.52
N THR A 86 -4.57 -8.03 0.82
CA THR A 86 -3.26 -8.19 1.51
C THR A 86 -2.76 -6.88 2.11
N GLY A 87 -3.10 -5.74 1.49
CA GLY A 87 -2.76 -4.42 1.98
C GLY A 87 -3.44 -4.04 3.29
N THR A 88 -4.60 -4.63 3.61
CA THR A 88 -5.26 -4.39 4.91
C THR A 88 -4.51 -5.05 6.07
N LEU A 89 -3.73 -6.10 5.77
CA LEU A 89 -2.89 -6.81 6.74
C LEU A 89 -1.46 -6.28 6.76
N ALA A 90 -0.87 -6.07 5.59
CA ALA A 90 0.55 -5.78 5.44
C ALA A 90 0.88 -4.29 5.31
N HIS A 91 -0.14 -3.45 5.12
CA HIS A 91 -0.03 -2.04 4.72
C HIS A 91 0.64 -1.88 3.34
N ALA A 92 0.56 -0.68 2.76
CA ALA A 92 1.17 -0.34 1.48
C ALA A 92 2.22 0.78 1.59
N GLY A 93 3.28 0.70 0.78
CA GLY A 93 4.29 1.75 0.70
C GLY A 93 5.33 1.73 1.81
N LYS A 94 5.88 2.90 2.14
CA LYS A 94 7.01 3.06 3.07
C LYS A 94 6.54 3.28 4.49
N ALA A 95 7.44 3.09 5.46
CA ALA A 95 7.22 3.34 6.88
C ALA A 95 6.03 2.55 7.50
N ALA A 96 5.66 1.40 6.92
CA ALA A 96 4.59 0.53 7.43
C ALA A 96 4.80 0.11 8.91
N VAL A 97 6.06 -0.08 9.32
CA VAL A 97 6.42 -0.39 10.72
C VAL A 97 6.13 0.74 11.72
N PHE A 98 5.88 1.95 11.22
CA PHE A 98 5.41 3.10 12.02
C PHE A 98 3.91 3.35 11.85
N GLY A 99 3.16 2.39 11.29
CA GLY A 99 1.70 2.47 11.11
C GLY A 99 1.25 3.12 9.79
N HIS A 100 2.16 3.53 8.90
CA HIS A 100 1.79 4.15 7.63
C HIS A 100 1.19 3.17 6.63
N GLY A 101 0.40 3.71 5.70
CA GLY A 101 -0.08 2.94 4.55
C GLY A 101 -1.14 1.90 4.90
N LYS A 102 -1.81 2.06 6.05
CA LYS A 102 -2.95 1.22 6.43
C LYS A 102 -4.03 1.35 5.35
N ILE A 103 -4.58 0.22 4.94
CA ILE A 103 -5.71 0.14 4.01
C ILE A 103 -6.89 -0.47 4.74
N GLU A 104 -8.07 0.12 4.53
CA GLU A 104 -9.34 -0.48 4.91
C GLU A 104 -10.14 -0.67 3.62
N LEU A 105 -10.89 -1.77 3.54
CA LEU A 105 -11.73 -2.10 2.40
C LEU A 105 -13.15 -2.28 2.85
N ALA A 106 -14.07 -1.75 2.06
CA ALA A 106 -15.50 -1.95 2.20
C ALA A 106 -16.11 -2.15 0.81
N GLU A 107 -17.13 -2.98 0.72
CA GLU A 107 -17.96 -3.07 -0.48
C GLU A 107 -19.07 -2.02 -0.40
N LEU A 108 -19.22 -1.25 -1.47
CA LEU A 108 -20.37 -0.37 -1.63
C LEU A 108 -21.54 -1.21 -2.15
N ARG A 109 -22.68 -1.10 -1.46
CA ARG A 109 -23.94 -1.74 -1.85
C ARG A 109 -24.72 -0.84 -2.81
#